data_AF-A0A7J2JRT3-F1
#
_entry.id   AF-A0A7J2JRT3-F1
#
_cell.length_a   1.000
_cell.length_b   1.000
_cell.length_c   1.000
_cell.angle_alpha   90.00
_cell.angle_beta   90.00
_cell.angle_gamma   90.00
#
_symmetry.space_group_name_H-M   'P 1'
#
loop_
_entity.id
_entity.type
_entity.pdbx_description
1 polymer ?
#
loop_
_entity_poly.entity_id
_entity_poly.type
_entity_poly.pdbx_seq_one_letter_code
_entity_poly.pdbx_strand_id
1 'polypeptide(L)'
;MTPRRRSRPWRPWLRAASGRRSNLRAGPREFRGIPASPGVAVGRAYLYVRGYVEVEKRELSDEEVEGEILRFESAVTLAKGYLKKLYERVKSEIGEEEAKIYEAHLMILEDEASFLKPVEVMIREQRVNAEYAVDTVLERVAKLFEEMESQYMRERAADVRDVKRLVLTALKGKINEISAPPEESIVVAHELLPSDVATLDKSKVLGFATDKGGPTSHVAIVARTLGVPAVVGLKELSVHVRAGDPIVVDG
;
A
#
# COMPACT_ATOMS: atom_id res chain seq x y z
N MET A 1 -2.27 40.48 64.44
CA MET A 1 -0.94 39.93 64.80
C MET A 1 -1.03 38.41 64.84
N THR A 2 -0.11 37.76 64.11
CA THR A 2 0.34 36.36 64.20
C THR A 2 -0.61 35.18 63.92
N PRO A 3 -0.15 34.15 63.18
CA PRO A 3 -0.98 33.07 62.64
C PRO A 3 -0.90 31.77 63.47
N ARG A 4 -1.92 30.90 63.37
CA ARG A 4 -1.84 29.50 63.81
C ARG A 4 -2.50 28.54 62.80
N ARG A 5 -1.65 27.65 62.27
CA ARG A 5 -1.84 26.27 61.78
C ARG A 5 -3.27 25.74 61.57
N ARG A 6 -3.47 25.15 60.38
CA ARG A 6 -3.91 23.73 60.18
C ARG A 6 -3.62 23.31 58.73
N SER A 7 -2.64 22.43 58.55
CA SER A 7 -2.79 21.03 58.09
C SER A 7 -3.10 20.88 56.59
N ARG A 8 -2.04 20.67 55.80
CA ARG A 8 -2.13 20.17 54.41
C ARG A 8 -2.18 18.63 54.43
N PRO A 9 -3.03 18.00 53.60
CA PRO A 9 -3.11 16.55 53.51
C PRO A 9 -1.97 15.95 52.69
N TRP A 10 -1.63 14.73 53.12
CA TRP A 10 -0.78 13.72 52.53
C TRP A 10 -0.81 13.65 50.99
N ARG A 11 0.37 13.61 50.36
CA ARG A 11 0.57 13.12 48.98
C ARG A 11 1.73 12.12 48.99
N PRO A 12 1.50 10.79 48.83
CA PRO A 12 2.49 9.75 49.07
C PRO A 12 3.38 9.43 47.85
N TRP A 13 3.59 10.36 46.92
CA TRP A 13 4.31 10.07 45.66
C TRP A 13 5.49 11.00 45.45
N LEU A 14 6.38 11.11 46.43
CA LEU A 14 7.65 11.83 46.26
C LEU A 14 8.64 11.36 47.34
N ARG A 15 9.24 10.17 47.15
CA ARG A 15 10.67 9.93 47.42
C ARG A 15 11.11 8.53 47.00
N ALA A 16 12.23 8.54 46.26
CA ALA A 16 13.28 7.54 46.18
C ALA A 16 12.93 6.14 45.64
N ALA A 17 13.06 6.00 44.31
CA ALA A 17 13.54 4.77 43.70
C ALA A 17 14.94 5.02 43.09
N SER A 18 15.94 5.13 43.96
CA SER A 18 17.33 4.83 43.59
C SER A 18 17.46 3.31 43.55
N GLY A 19 17.30 2.73 42.37
CA GLY A 19 17.36 1.28 42.20
C GLY A 19 17.34 0.89 40.73
N ARG A 20 18.54 0.66 40.18
CA ARG A 20 18.82 -0.02 38.90
C ARG A 20 18.25 0.66 37.65
N ARG A 21 19.05 1.57 37.08
CA ARG A 21 19.11 1.73 35.63
C ARG A 21 19.59 0.41 35.04
N SER A 22 18.68 -0.49 34.72
CA SER A 22 18.99 -1.71 33.98
C SER A 22 19.32 -1.33 32.54
N ASN A 23 20.55 -1.65 32.14
CA ASN A 23 21.08 -1.58 30.79
C ASN A 23 20.06 -1.93 29.71
N LEU A 24 19.77 -0.99 28.82
CA LEU A 24 19.47 -1.27 27.42
C LEU A 24 20.11 -0.16 26.57
N ARG A 25 21.45 -0.18 26.46
CA ARG A 25 22.07 0.24 25.19
C ARG A 25 21.96 -0.95 24.25
N ALA A 26 20.75 -1.23 23.76
CA ALA A 26 20.67 -1.99 22.52
C ALA A 26 21.34 -1.11 21.47
N GLY A 27 22.45 -1.57 20.90
CA GLY A 27 23.07 -0.91 19.76
C GLY A 27 22.08 -0.84 18.58
N PRO A 28 22.42 -0.11 17.51
CA PRO A 28 21.59 -0.11 16.30
C PRO A 28 21.33 -1.55 15.87
N ARG A 29 20.06 -1.88 15.59
CA ARG A 29 19.69 -3.17 15.02
C ARG A 29 19.95 -3.14 13.53
N GLU A 30 20.72 -4.09 13.05
CA GLU A 30 21.06 -4.22 11.63
C GLU A 30 20.18 -5.30 10.99
N PHE A 31 19.58 -4.97 9.85
CA PHE A 31 18.84 -5.90 9.01
C PHE A 31 19.53 -5.95 7.66
N ARG A 32 19.78 -7.16 7.14
CA ARG A 32 20.40 -7.36 5.83
C ARG A 32 19.37 -7.86 4.84
N GLY A 33 19.20 -7.12 3.76
CA GLY A 33 18.34 -7.46 2.64
C GLY A 33 19.11 -7.42 1.33
N ILE A 34 18.36 -7.29 0.24
CA ILE A 34 18.86 -7.21 -1.12
C ILE A 34 18.89 -5.72 -1.53
N PRO A 35 20.05 -5.17 -1.91
CA PRO A 35 20.13 -3.81 -2.44
C PRO A 35 19.31 -3.72 -3.74
N ALA A 36 18.36 -2.80 -3.77
CA ALA A 36 17.41 -2.66 -4.86
C ALA A 36 17.62 -1.35 -5.63
N SER A 37 18.04 -0.28 -4.95
CA SER A 37 18.35 1.02 -5.54
C SER A 37 19.48 1.67 -4.73
N PRO A 38 20.55 2.16 -5.40
CA PRO A 38 21.75 2.60 -4.72
C PRO A 38 21.56 3.88 -3.90
N GLY A 39 22.38 4.05 -2.87
CA GLY A 39 22.53 5.30 -2.12
C GLY A 39 22.34 5.11 -0.62
N VAL A 40 22.46 6.21 0.14
CA VAL A 40 22.26 6.19 1.60
C VAL A 40 21.27 7.27 2.00
N ALA A 41 20.25 6.89 2.76
CA ALA A 41 19.27 7.80 3.30
C ALA A 41 19.13 7.61 4.81
N VAL A 42 18.91 8.72 5.50
CA VAL A 42 18.63 8.77 6.93
C VAL A 42 17.31 9.49 7.12
N GLY A 43 16.38 8.86 7.82
CA GLY A 43 15.06 9.44 8.02
C GLY A 43 14.27 8.73 9.11
N ARG A 44 12.98 9.06 9.20
CA ARG A 44 12.06 8.40 10.13
C ARG A 44 11.31 7.27 9.45
N ALA A 45 11.15 6.16 10.15
CA ALA A 45 10.38 5.04 9.65
C ALA A 45 8.90 5.41 9.53
N TYR A 46 8.39 5.38 8.31
CA TYR A 46 6.98 5.44 8.02
C TYR A 46 6.50 4.02 7.72
N LEU A 47 5.80 3.41 8.68
CA LEU A 47 5.23 2.07 8.51
C LEU A 47 4.03 2.16 7.55
N TYR A 48 4.24 1.75 6.31
CA TYR A 48 3.15 1.58 5.36
C TYR A 48 2.45 0.25 5.66
N VAL A 49 1.26 0.36 6.24
CA VAL A 49 0.35 -0.76 6.44
C VAL A 49 -0.72 -0.69 5.37
N ARG A 50 -0.84 -1.77 4.60
CA ARG A 50 -1.86 -1.91 3.57
C ARG A 50 -3.25 -1.80 4.21
N GLY A 51 -3.95 -0.70 3.96
CA GLY A 51 -5.33 -0.51 4.42
C GLY A 51 -6.30 -1.41 3.67
N TYR A 52 -7.33 -1.90 4.36
CA TYR A 52 -8.46 -2.56 3.73
C TYR A 52 -9.37 -1.51 3.09
N VAL A 53 -9.80 -1.78 1.85
CA VAL A 53 -10.83 -0.97 1.22
C VAL A 53 -12.18 -1.57 1.62
N GLU A 54 -12.82 -0.99 2.63
CA GLU A 54 -14.16 -1.43 3.05
C GLU A 54 -15.16 -1.16 1.94
N VAL A 55 -15.95 -2.18 1.59
CA VAL A 55 -16.96 -2.10 0.54
C VAL A 55 -18.31 -2.41 1.19
N GLU A 56 -19.16 -1.39 1.25
CA GLU A 56 -20.53 -1.52 1.70
C GLU A 56 -21.46 -1.69 0.50
N LYS A 57 -22.40 -2.63 0.60
CA LYS A 57 -23.45 -2.81 -0.40
C LYS A 57 -24.52 -1.73 -0.18
N ARG A 58 -24.76 -0.93 -1.21
CA ARG A 58 -25.83 0.07 -1.29
C ARG A 58 -26.75 -0.27 -2.44
N GLU A 59 -28.06 -0.22 -2.20
CA GLU A 59 -29.07 -0.33 -3.25
C GLU A 59 -29.23 1.01 -3.99
N LEU A 60 -29.42 0.93 -5.30
CA LEU A 60 -29.57 2.08 -6.20
C LEU A 60 -31.04 2.25 -6.61
N SER A 61 -31.47 3.50 -6.77
CA SER A 61 -32.70 3.81 -7.51
C SER A 61 -32.49 3.64 -9.02
N ASP A 62 -33.59 3.58 -9.79
CA ASP A 62 -33.53 3.44 -11.25
C ASP A 62 -32.79 4.61 -11.92
N GLU A 63 -32.89 5.80 -11.34
CA GLU A 63 -32.23 7.02 -11.84
C GLU A 63 -30.72 7.03 -11.55
N GLU A 64 -30.25 6.28 -10.54
CA GLU A 64 -28.84 6.22 -10.16
C GLU A 64 -28.02 5.23 -11.03
N VAL A 65 -28.68 4.25 -11.67
CA VAL A 65 -28.02 3.14 -12.35
C VAL A 65 -27.05 3.62 -13.44
N GLU A 66 -27.48 4.46 -14.38
CA GLU A 66 -26.61 4.93 -15.46
C GLU A 66 -25.44 5.79 -14.94
N GLY A 67 -25.71 6.61 -13.92
CA GLY A 67 -24.67 7.43 -13.28
C GLY A 67 -23.60 6.57 -12.62
N GLU A 68 -24.00 5.45 -12.01
CA GLU A 68 -23.09 4.52 -11.36
C GLU A 68 -22.23 3.74 -12.38
N ILE A 69 -22.79 3.38 -13.53
CA ILE A 69 -22.05 2.74 -14.63
C ILE A 69 -20.99 3.69 -15.17
N LEU A 70 -21.35 4.95 -15.43
CA LEU A 70 -20.38 5.97 -15.88
C LEU A 70 -19.28 6.21 -14.83
N ARG A 71 -19.62 6.14 -13.54
CA ARG A 71 -18.65 6.25 -12.43
C ARG A 71 -17.68 5.07 -12.45
N PHE A 72 -18.17 3.85 -12.67
CA PHE A 72 -17.35 2.66 -12.85
C PHE A 72 -16.42 2.75 -14.05
N GLU A 73 -16.93 3.09 -15.23
CA GLU A 73 -16.13 3.25 -16.46
C GLU A 73 -15.03 4.30 -16.31
N SER A 74 -15.35 5.42 -15.66
CA SER A 74 -14.39 6.48 -15.34
C SER A 74 -13.29 5.97 -14.42
N ALA A 75 -13.63 5.21 -13.38
CA ALA A 75 -12.64 4.63 -12.46
C ALA A 75 -11.72 3.62 -13.15
N VAL A 76 -12.26 2.77 -14.03
CA VAL A 76 -11.47 1.84 -14.85
C VAL A 76 -10.54 2.61 -15.79
N THR A 77 -11.02 3.68 -16.42
CA THR A 77 -10.20 4.53 -17.31
C THR A 77 -9.04 5.18 -16.55
N LEU A 78 -9.28 5.68 -15.34
CA LEU A 78 -8.23 6.21 -14.46
C LEU A 78 -7.20 5.15 -14.09
N ALA A 79 -7.64 3.95 -13.70
CA ALA A 79 -6.78 2.82 -13.38
C ALA A 79 -5.90 2.39 -14.58
N LYS A 80 -6.49 2.28 -15.78
CA LYS A 80 -5.76 2.00 -17.03
C LYS A 80 -4.71 3.07 -17.33
N GLY A 81 -5.08 4.34 -17.23
CA GLY A 81 -4.15 5.46 -17.46
C GLY A 81 -2.97 5.45 -16.49
N TYR A 82 -3.20 5.09 -15.24
CA TYR A 82 -2.14 4.93 -14.24
C TYR A 82 -1.19 3.78 -14.58
N LEU A 83 -1.71 2.59 -14.87
CA LEU A 83 -0.89 1.42 -15.20
C LEU A 83 -0.09 1.61 -16.49
N LYS A 84 -0.65 2.27 -17.51
CA LYS A 84 0.08 2.62 -18.75
C LYS A 84 1.27 3.53 -18.47
N LYS A 85 1.11 4.54 -17.61
CA LYS A 85 2.23 5.42 -17.22
C LYS A 85 3.32 4.67 -16.45
N LEU A 86 2.93 3.73 -15.58
CA LEU A 86 3.91 2.87 -14.90
C LEU A 86 4.63 1.97 -15.90
N TYR A 87 3.90 1.30 -16.80
CA TYR A 87 4.46 0.43 -17.82
C TYR A 87 5.55 1.13 -18.63
N GLU A 88 5.25 2.29 -19.23
CA GLU A 88 6.20 3.03 -20.06
C GLU A 88 7.45 3.47 -19.29
N ARG A 89 7.27 3.86 -18.02
CA ARG A 89 8.36 4.24 -17.14
C ARG A 89 9.27 3.05 -16.80
N VAL A 90 8.68 1.93 -16.41
CA VAL A 90 9.44 0.70 -16.09
C VAL A 90 10.18 0.20 -17.32
N LYS A 91 9.51 0.21 -18.48
CA LYS A 91 10.09 -0.21 -19.75
C LYS A 91 11.32 0.61 -20.14
N SER A 92 11.27 1.93 -19.95
CA SER A 92 12.36 2.84 -20.31
C SER A 92 13.52 2.83 -19.32
N GLU A 93 13.26 2.66 -18.01
CA GLU A 93 14.29 2.74 -16.98
C GLU A 93 14.96 1.41 -16.64
N ILE A 94 14.25 0.29 -16.83
CA ILE A 94 14.69 -1.02 -16.33
C ILE A 94 14.69 -2.05 -17.45
N GLY A 95 13.55 -2.21 -18.13
CA GLY A 95 13.42 -3.20 -19.18
C GLY A 95 11.98 -3.57 -19.49
N GLU A 96 11.78 -4.10 -20.70
CA GLU A 96 10.47 -4.55 -21.16
C GLU A 96 9.98 -5.77 -20.38
N GLU A 97 10.88 -6.66 -19.94
CA GLU A 97 10.51 -7.85 -19.18
C GLU A 97 9.88 -7.49 -17.84
N GLU A 98 10.48 -6.56 -17.11
CA GLU A 98 9.97 -6.05 -15.83
C GLU A 98 8.66 -5.26 -15.99
N ALA A 99 8.42 -4.69 -17.17
CA ALA A 99 7.19 -3.96 -17.46
C ALA A 99 5.98 -4.89 -17.71
N LYS A 100 6.20 -6.15 -18.13
CA LYS A 100 5.12 -7.11 -18.48
C LYS A 100 4.11 -7.36 -17.37
N ILE A 101 4.49 -7.19 -16.11
CA ILE A 101 3.54 -7.31 -15.00
C ILE A 101 2.40 -6.30 -15.14
N TYR A 102 2.69 -5.06 -15.54
CA TYR A 102 1.66 -4.03 -15.75
C TYR A 102 0.81 -4.32 -16.99
N GLU A 103 1.37 -4.97 -18.00
CA GLU A 103 0.63 -5.46 -19.16
C GLU A 103 -0.43 -6.49 -18.74
N ALA A 104 -0.07 -7.44 -17.86
CA ALA A 104 -1.03 -8.40 -17.32
C ALA A 104 -2.16 -7.72 -16.52
N HIS A 105 -1.84 -6.69 -15.73
CA HIS A 105 -2.85 -5.90 -15.00
C HIS A 105 -3.77 -5.14 -15.97
N LEU A 106 -3.22 -4.59 -17.06
CA LEU A 106 -4.00 -3.92 -18.11
C LEU A 106 -4.95 -4.89 -18.82
N MET A 107 -4.50 -6.11 -19.12
CA MET A 107 -5.34 -7.15 -19.72
C MET A 107 -6.56 -7.48 -18.84
N ILE A 108 -6.40 -7.53 -17.51
CA ILE A 108 -7.54 -7.74 -16.59
C ILE A 108 -8.52 -6.56 -16.67
N LEU A 109 -8.03 -5.32 -16.72
CA LEU A 109 -8.89 -4.13 -16.87
C LEU A 109 -9.57 -4.02 -18.24
N GLU A 110 -9.05 -4.70 -19.25
CA GLU A 110 -9.60 -4.76 -20.61
C GLU A 110 -10.49 -5.99 -20.85
N ASP A 111 -10.60 -6.90 -19.87
CA ASP A 111 -11.43 -8.10 -19.98
C ASP A 111 -12.93 -7.77 -19.92
N GLU A 112 -13.52 -7.69 -21.10
CA GLU A 112 -14.96 -7.51 -21.31
C GLU A 112 -15.80 -8.64 -20.70
N ALA A 113 -15.33 -9.88 -20.79
CA ALA A 113 -16.14 -11.06 -20.48
C ALA A 113 -16.14 -11.41 -18.99
N SER A 114 -14.98 -11.28 -18.34
CA SER A 114 -14.80 -11.69 -16.94
C SER A 114 -14.87 -10.52 -15.96
N PHE A 115 -14.76 -9.27 -16.43
CA PHE A 115 -14.74 -8.09 -15.56
C PHE A 115 -15.76 -7.02 -15.97
N LEU A 116 -15.58 -6.35 -17.11
CA LEU A 116 -16.35 -5.14 -17.43
C LEU A 116 -17.86 -5.39 -17.54
N LYS A 117 -18.28 -6.34 -18.40
CA LYS A 117 -19.70 -6.65 -18.57
C LYS A 117 -20.33 -7.28 -17.32
N PRO A 118 -19.69 -8.23 -16.62
CA PRO A 118 -20.25 -8.74 -15.37
C PRO A 118 -20.50 -7.67 -14.31
N VAL A 119 -19.60 -6.67 -14.19
CA VAL A 119 -19.81 -5.53 -13.28
C VAL A 119 -21.00 -4.68 -13.74
N GLU A 120 -21.06 -4.32 -15.02
CA GLU A 120 -22.17 -3.53 -15.56
C GLU A 120 -23.52 -4.24 -15.38
N VAL A 121 -23.58 -5.54 -15.71
CA VAL A 121 -24.77 -6.38 -15.52
C VAL A 121 -25.18 -6.41 -14.05
N MET A 122 -24.22 -6.58 -13.13
CA MET A 122 -24.53 -6.59 -11.71
C MET A 122 -25.09 -5.25 -11.22
N ILE A 123 -24.54 -4.12 -11.67
CA ILE A 123 -25.06 -2.79 -11.36
C ILE A 123 -26.50 -2.62 -11.90
N ARG A 124 -26.74 -3.00 -13.16
CA ARG A 124 -28.06 -2.86 -13.82
C ARG A 124 -29.13 -3.77 -13.22
N GLU A 125 -28.84 -5.05 -13.11
CA GLU A 125 -29.84 -6.07 -12.75
C GLU A 125 -30.05 -6.17 -11.24
N GLN A 126 -28.98 -6.04 -10.45
CA GLN A 126 -29.06 -6.15 -8.99
C GLN A 126 -29.18 -4.78 -8.30
N ARG A 127 -29.05 -3.67 -9.06
CA ARG A 127 -29.16 -2.29 -8.57
C ARG A 127 -28.24 -2.03 -7.39
N VAL A 128 -26.97 -2.39 -7.54
CA VAL A 128 -25.93 -2.23 -6.50
C VAL A 128 -24.89 -1.22 -6.92
N ASN A 129 -24.26 -0.57 -5.95
CA ASN A 129 -23.15 0.35 -6.18
C ASN A 129 -21.92 -0.34 -6.82
N ALA A 130 -21.14 0.46 -7.54
CA ALA A 130 -19.97 0.03 -8.32
C ALA A 130 -18.90 -0.63 -7.45
N GLU A 131 -18.64 -0.14 -6.23
CA GLU A 131 -17.64 -0.77 -5.36
C GLU A 131 -18.01 -2.20 -5.03
N TYR A 132 -19.28 -2.45 -4.70
CA TYR A 132 -19.77 -3.78 -4.38
C TYR A 132 -19.73 -4.72 -5.59
N ALA A 133 -20.13 -4.22 -6.77
CA ALA A 133 -20.07 -5.00 -7.99
C ALA A 133 -18.63 -5.37 -8.38
N VAL A 134 -17.70 -4.39 -8.35
CA VAL A 134 -16.27 -4.62 -8.63
C VAL A 134 -15.66 -5.61 -7.64
N ASP A 135 -15.91 -5.43 -6.34
CA ASP A 135 -15.35 -6.32 -5.32
C ASP A 135 -15.85 -7.76 -5.52
N THR A 136 -17.16 -7.92 -5.73
CA THR A 136 -17.77 -9.23 -5.92
C THR A 136 -17.26 -9.94 -7.17
N VAL A 137 -17.23 -9.24 -8.31
CA VAL A 137 -16.82 -9.83 -9.59
C VAL A 137 -15.34 -10.21 -9.56
N LEU A 138 -14.45 -9.29 -9.16
CA LEU A 138 -13.01 -9.57 -9.19
C LEU A 138 -12.58 -10.52 -8.08
N GLU A 139 -13.25 -10.56 -6.92
CA GLU A 139 -12.98 -11.59 -5.92
C GLU A 139 -13.38 -12.99 -6.43
N ARG A 140 -14.47 -13.10 -7.20
CA ARG A 140 -14.83 -14.35 -7.86
C ARG A 140 -13.77 -14.77 -8.87
N VAL A 141 -13.28 -13.85 -9.71
CA VAL A 141 -12.20 -14.13 -10.67
C VAL A 141 -10.93 -14.57 -9.94
N ALA A 142 -10.54 -13.88 -8.86
CA ALA A 142 -9.37 -14.23 -8.07
C ALA A 142 -9.48 -15.65 -7.49
N LYS A 143 -10.63 -16.02 -6.93
CA LYS A 143 -10.87 -17.37 -6.39
C LYS A 143 -10.76 -18.46 -7.44
N LEU A 144 -11.27 -18.22 -8.66
CA LEU A 144 -11.12 -19.18 -9.75
C LEU A 144 -9.64 -19.45 -10.07
N PHE A 145 -8.78 -18.44 -10.01
CA PHE A 145 -7.33 -18.62 -10.17
C PHE A 145 -6.66 -19.33 -8.99
N GLU A 146 -7.14 -19.11 -7.75
CA GLU A 146 -6.60 -19.79 -6.56
C GLU A 146 -6.91 -21.27 -6.50
N GLU A 147 -8.09 -21.66 -7.00
CA GLU A 147 -8.53 -23.06 -7.08
C GLU A 147 -7.69 -23.88 -8.07
N MET A 148 -6.88 -23.23 -8.91
CA MET A 148 -5.95 -23.89 -9.82
C MET A 148 -4.66 -24.30 -9.10
N GLU A 149 -4.18 -25.53 -9.36
CA GLU A 149 -3.06 -26.13 -8.62
C GLU A 149 -1.68 -25.46 -8.87
N SER A 150 -1.54 -24.72 -9.97
CA SER A 150 -0.27 -24.13 -10.40
C SER A 150 0.12 -22.90 -9.58
N GLN A 151 1.39 -22.83 -9.15
CA GLN A 151 1.95 -21.63 -8.50
C GLN A 151 1.79 -20.37 -9.35
N TYR A 152 1.99 -20.50 -10.66
CA TYR A 152 1.79 -19.41 -11.62
C TYR A 152 0.34 -18.87 -11.59
N MET A 153 -0.65 -19.73 -11.36
CA MET A 153 -2.05 -19.29 -11.27
C MET A 153 -2.38 -18.65 -9.92
N ARG A 154 -1.71 -19.07 -8.84
CA ARG A 154 -1.82 -18.37 -7.55
C ARG A 154 -1.26 -16.94 -7.59
N GLU A 155 -0.19 -16.73 -8.36
CA GLU A 155 0.36 -15.39 -8.62
C GLU A 155 -0.66 -14.53 -9.39
N ARG A 156 -1.35 -15.10 -10.39
CA ARG A 156 -2.46 -14.42 -11.11
C ARG A 156 -3.61 -14.00 -10.19
N ALA A 157 -3.95 -14.81 -9.19
CA ALA A 157 -4.98 -14.42 -8.22
C ALA A 157 -4.60 -13.18 -7.41
N ALA A 158 -3.33 -13.04 -7.05
CA ALA A 158 -2.82 -11.85 -6.37
C ALA A 158 -2.88 -10.62 -7.29
N ASP A 159 -2.53 -10.77 -8.57
CA ASP A 159 -2.65 -9.69 -9.57
C ASP A 159 -4.10 -9.22 -9.73
N VAL A 160 -5.06 -10.14 -9.82
CA VAL A 160 -6.50 -9.81 -9.89
C VAL A 160 -6.94 -9.00 -8.66
N ARG A 161 -6.48 -9.38 -7.47
CA ARG A 161 -6.79 -8.64 -6.24
C ARG A 161 -6.12 -7.27 -6.19
N ASP A 162 -4.93 -7.11 -6.77
CA ASP A 162 -4.30 -5.80 -6.87
C ASP A 162 -5.05 -4.88 -7.84
N VAL A 163 -5.46 -5.40 -9.00
CA VAL A 163 -6.34 -4.69 -9.94
C VAL A 163 -7.65 -4.28 -9.27
N LYS A 164 -8.29 -5.21 -8.54
CA LYS A 164 -9.51 -4.93 -7.77
C LYS A 164 -9.32 -3.74 -6.86
N ARG A 165 -8.23 -3.73 -6.08
CA ARG A 165 -7.92 -2.66 -5.16
C ARG A 165 -7.65 -1.34 -5.88
N LEU A 166 -6.94 -1.36 -7.01
CA LEU A 166 -6.70 -0.17 -7.81
C LEU A 166 -8.02 0.46 -8.30
N VAL A 167 -8.95 -0.34 -8.81
CA VAL A 167 -10.27 0.14 -9.27
C VAL A 167 -11.10 0.68 -8.11
N LEU A 168 -11.16 -0.04 -6.97
CA LEU A 168 -11.89 0.43 -5.78
C LEU A 168 -11.31 1.75 -5.25
N THR A 169 -9.99 1.90 -5.31
CA THR A 169 -9.29 3.14 -4.93
C THR A 169 -9.66 4.28 -5.88
N ALA A 170 -9.73 4.01 -7.19
CA ALA A 170 -10.19 4.98 -8.17
C ALA A 170 -11.67 5.38 -7.97
N LEU A 171 -12.56 4.42 -7.69
CA LEU A 171 -13.98 4.66 -7.40
C LEU A 171 -14.21 5.57 -6.19
N LYS A 172 -13.37 5.43 -5.16
CA LYS A 172 -13.42 6.30 -3.97
C LYS A 172 -12.78 7.67 -4.17
N GLY A 173 -12.30 7.99 -5.39
CA GLY A 173 -11.54 9.21 -5.66
C GLY A 173 -10.14 9.23 -5.04
N LYS A 174 -9.72 8.11 -4.44
CA LYS A 174 -8.49 8.02 -3.65
C LYS A 174 -7.24 7.70 -4.44
N ILE A 175 -7.36 7.47 -5.74
CA ILE A 175 -6.18 7.29 -6.59
C ILE A 175 -5.29 8.54 -6.58
N ASN A 176 -5.87 9.70 -6.23
CA ASN A 176 -5.19 10.96 -5.99
C ASN A 176 -5.14 11.36 -4.49
N GLU A 177 -5.80 10.62 -3.59
CA GLU A 177 -5.67 10.84 -2.14
C GLU A 177 -4.43 10.10 -1.67
N ILE A 178 -3.38 10.90 -1.54
CA ILE A 178 -2.07 10.38 -1.32
C ILE A 178 -1.91 10.00 0.16
N SER A 179 -1.52 8.75 0.44
CA SER A 179 -0.93 8.40 1.73
C SER A 179 0.39 9.15 1.82
N ALA A 180 0.35 10.34 2.42
CA ALA A 180 1.51 11.21 2.53
C ALA A 180 2.32 10.79 3.75
N PRO A 181 3.49 10.15 3.57
CA PRO A 181 4.46 10.09 4.65
C PRO A 181 4.77 11.51 5.16
N PRO A 182 5.09 11.66 6.46
CA PRO A 182 5.73 12.86 6.97
C PRO A 182 6.97 13.23 6.14
N GLU A 183 7.42 14.48 6.22
CA GLU A 183 8.69 14.87 5.60
C GLU A 183 9.85 13.98 6.09
N GLU A 184 10.81 13.74 5.20
CA GLU A 184 12.03 12.98 5.49
C GLU A 184 11.79 11.52 5.95
N SER A 185 10.83 10.84 5.31
CA SER A 185 10.44 9.49 5.71
C SER A 185 11.12 8.40 4.89
N ILE A 186 11.47 7.31 5.58
CA ILE A 186 11.81 6.02 4.97
C ILE A 186 10.57 5.14 5.03
N VAL A 187 10.07 4.72 3.88
CA VAL A 187 8.87 3.87 3.80
C VAL A 187 9.26 2.44 4.14
N VAL A 188 8.69 1.92 5.21
CA VAL A 188 8.87 0.55 5.67
C VAL A 188 7.57 -0.22 5.46
N ALA A 189 7.61 -1.32 4.71
CA ALA A 189 6.41 -2.10 4.41
C ALA A 189 6.71 -3.61 4.39
N HIS A 190 5.69 -4.44 4.59
CA HIS A 190 5.85 -5.86 4.29
C HIS A 190 6.09 -6.08 2.78
N GLU A 191 5.30 -5.41 1.95
CA GLU A 191 5.36 -5.42 0.50
C GLU A 191 4.61 -4.20 -0.04
N LEU A 192 5.06 -3.60 -1.14
CA LEU A 192 4.29 -2.60 -1.89
C LEU A 192 3.93 -3.16 -3.26
N LEU A 193 2.64 -3.18 -3.57
CA LEU A 193 2.10 -3.56 -4.87
C LEU A 193 1.97 -2.34 -5.80
N PRO A 194 1.70 -2.54 -7.10
CA PRO A 194 1.40 -1.44 -8.03
C PRO A 194 0.33 -0.48 -7.50
N SER A 195 -0.75 -1.00 -6.91
CA SER A 195 -1.81 -0.19 -6.30
C SER A 195 -1.34 0.64 -5.09
N ASP A 196 -0.43 0.11 -4.29
CA ASP A 196 0.17 0.82 -3.14
C ASP A 196 1.03 1.99 -3.62
N VAL A 197 1.88 1.72 -4.61
CA VAL A 197 2.74 2.72 -5.25
C VAL A 197 1.92 3.84 -5.91
N ALA A 198 0.69 3.56 -6.34
CA ALA A 198 -0.21 4.55 -6.96
C ALA A 198 -0.62 5.65 -6.01
N THR A 199 -0.82 5.29 -4.75
CA THR A 199 -1.39 6.17 -3.73
C THR A 199 -0.34 6.75 -2.79
N LEU A 200 0.95 6.47 -2.99
CA LEU A 200 2.02 6.94 -2.11
C LEU A 200 2.59 8.30 -2.54
N ASP A 201 2.76 9.24 -1.60
CA ASP A 201 3.40 10.54 -1.88
C ASP A 201 4.89 10.32 -1.95
N LYS A 202 5.40 10.28 -3.16
CA LYS A 202 6.81 10.01 -3.41
C LYS A 202 7.67 11.25 -3.19
N SER A 203 7.08 12.45 -3.14
CA SER A 203 7.84 13.70 -3.01
C SER A 203 8.57 13.84 -1.67
N LYS A 204 8.15 13.08 -0.66
CA LYS A 204 8.67 13.13 0.72
C LYS A 204 9.42 11.87 1.15
N VAL A 205 9.55 10.90 0.24
CA VAL A 205 10.21 9.62 0.53
C VAL A 205 11.69 9.75 0.29
N LEU A 206 12.49 9.48 1.33
CA LEU A 206 13.96 9.45 1.24
C LEU A 206 14.50 8.06 0.91
N GLY A 207 13.70 7.00 1.06
CA GLY A 207 14.10 5.65 0.73
C GLY A 207 13.05 4.61 1.10
N PHE A 208 13.28 3.37 0.69
CA PHE A 208 12.36 2.26 0.90
C PHE A 208 13.04 1.07 1.60
N ALA A 209 12.30 0.39 2.47
CA ALA A 209 12.73 -0.84 3.09
C ALA A 209 11.56 -1.84 3.16
N THR A 210 11.66 -2.98 2.49
CA THR A 210 10.56 -3.97 2.50
C THR A 210 10.98 -5.38 2.87
N ASP A 211 10.07 -6.09 3.53
CA ASP A 211 10.30 -7.48 3.96
C ASP A 211 10.34 -8.44 2.77
N LYS A 212 9.46 -8.23 1.79
CA LYS A 212 9.37 -8.96 0.54
C LYS A 212 9.91 -8.15 -0.63
N GLY A 213 10.04 -8.81 -1.77
CA GLY A 213 10.53 -8.25 -3.03
C GLY A 213 11.95 -8.68 -3.35
N GLY A 214 12.32 -8.46 -4.61
CA GLY A 214 13.67 -8.65 -5.14
C GLY A 214 14.13 -7.44 -5.95
N PRO A 215 15.28 -7.52 -6.63
CA PRO A 215 15.87 -6.42 -7.40
C PRO A 215 14.98 -5.85 -8.51
N THR A 216 13.95 -6.59 -8.92
CA THR A 216 12.96 -6.24 -9.95
C THR A 216 11.55 -6.00 -9.39
N SER A 217 11.40 -5.97 -8.06
CA SER A 217 10.10 -5.72 -7.42
C SER A 217 9.60 -4.29 -7.66
N HIS A 218 8.28 -4.08 -7.53
CA HIS A 218 7.65 -2.76 -7.69
C HIS A 218 8.35 -1.66 -6.88
N VAL A 219 8.81 -1.95 -5.66
CA VAL A 219 9.58 -1.02 -4.83
C VAL A 219 10.93 -0.69 -5.43
N ALA A 220 11.66 -1.70 -5.90
CA ALA A 220 12.96 -1.51 -6.54
C ALA A 220 12.84 -0.58 -7.74
N ILE A 221 11.79 -0.79 -8.55
CA ILE A 221 11.53 0.02 -9.73
C ILE A 221 11.25 1.47 -9.35
N VAL A 222 10.30 1.67 -8.43
CA VAL A 222 9.89 3.01 -7.98
C VAL A 222 11.04 3.76 -7.33
N ALA A 223 11.84 3.08 -6.52
CA ALA A 223 12.99 3.68 -5.85
C ALA A 223 14.02 4.19 -6.87
N ARG A 224 14.30 3.42 -7.94
CA ARG A 224 15.21 3.83 -9.01
C ARG A 224 14.68 5.03 -9.79
N THR A 225 13.40 5.02 -10.15
CA THR A 225 12.75 6.19 -10.80
C THR A 225 12.92 7.45 -9.96
N LEU A 226 12.74 7.33 -8.65
CA LEU A 226 12.81 8.46 -7.73
C LEU A 226 14.25 8.85 -7.37
N GLY A 227 15.24 8.05 -7.75
CA GLY A 227 16.63 8.25 -7.37
C GLY A 227 16.87 8.14 -5.86
N VAL A 228 16.08 7.31 -5.17
CA VAL A 228 16.19 7.10 -3.72
C VAL A 228 16.68 5.69 -3.39
N PRO A 229 17.41 5.48 -2.30
CA PRO A 229 17.90 4.17 -1.92
C PRO A 229 16.78 3.22 -1.49
N ALA A 230 16.97 1.93 -1.78
CA ALA A 230 16.02 0.90 -1.38
C ALA A 230 16.68 -0.43 -1.06
N VAL A 231 16.20 -1.07 0.02
CA VAL A 231 16.57 -2.44 0.40
C VAL A 231 15.30 -3.28 0.50
N VAL A 232 15.26 -4.42 -0.17
CA VAL A 232 14.10 -5.32 -0.18
C VAL A 232 14.48 -6.69 0.40
N GLY A 233 13.51 -7.58 0.62
CA GLY A 233 13.80 -8.93 1.11
C GLY A 233 14.32 -8.97 2.55
N LEU A 234 13.95 -8.00 3.38
CA LEU A 234 14.39 -7.87 4.78
C LEU A 234 13.69 -8.85 5.74
N LYS A 235 12.72 -9.61 5.24
CA LYS A 235 11.94 -10.66 5.91
C LYS A 235 11.02 -10.18 7.03
N GLU A 236 11.55 -9.50 8.04
CA GLU A 236 10.83 -9.17 9.27
C GLU A 236 11.11 -7.74 9.77
N LEU A 237 11.61 -6.84 8.93
CA LEU A 237 11.82 -5.44 9.32
C LEU A 237 10.50 -4.81 9.79
N SER A 238 9.41 -5.02 9.05
CA SER A 238 8.13 -4.33 9.31
C SER A 238 7.53 -4.63 10.69
N VAL A 239 7.84 -5.78 11.28
CA VAL A 239 7.35 -6.18 12.62
C VAL A 239 8.28 -5.74 13.75
N HIS A 240 9.54 -5.37 13.44
CA HIS A 240 10.54 -4.97 14.42
C HIS A 240 10.72 -3.45 14.54
N VAL A 241 10.32 -2.70 13.51
CA VAL A 241 10.40 -1.23 13.46
C VAL A 241 9.07 -0.61 13.88
N ARG A 242 9.11 0.53 14.58
CA ARG A 242 7.93 1.32 14.93
C ARG A 242 7.87 2.59 14.08
N ALA A 243 6.66 3.09 13.87
CA ALA A 243 6.48 4.37 13.21
C ALA A 243 7.23 5.49 13.98
N GLY A 244 8.02 6.28 13.25
CA GLY A 244 8.83 7.37 13.77
C GLY A 244 10.24 6.99 14.23
N ASP A 245 10.59 5.70 14.25
CA ASP A 245 11.93 5.24 14.60
C ASP A 245 12.98 5.82 13.63
N PRO A 246 14.14 6.28 14.11
CA PRO A 246 15.23 6.71 13.24
C PRO A 246 15.82 5.48 12.53
N ILE A 247 15.90 5.54 11.20
CA ILE A 247 16.40 4.45 10.37
C ILE A 247 17.36 4.99 9.32
N VAL A 248 18.37 4.18 9.01
CA VAL A 248 19.30 4.38 7.91
C VAL A 248 19.04 3.26 6.90
N VAL A 249 18.87 3.63 5.63
CA VAL A 249 18.82 2.69 4.51
C VAL A 249 20.06 2.91 3.68
N ASP A 250 20.80 1.81 3.46
CA ASP A 250 21.99 1.72 2.62
C ASP A 250 21.66 0.71 1.52
N GLY A 251 21.32 1.24 0.34
CA GLY A 251 20.64 0.52 -0.75
C GLY A 251 21.53 0.16 -1.93
#